data_AF-A0A2S0PES2-F1
#
_entry.id   AF-A0A2S0PES2-F1
#
_cell.length_a   1.000
_cell.length_b   1.000
_cell.length_c   1.000
_cell.angle_alpha   90.00
_cell.angle_beta   90.00
_cell.angle_gamma   90.00
#
_symmetry.space_group_name_H-M   'P 1'
#
loop_
_entity.id
_entity.type
_entity.pdbx_description
1 polymer ?
#
loop_
_entity_poly.entity_id
_entity_poly.type
_entity_poly.pdbx_seq_one_letter_code
_entity_poly.pdbx_strand_id
1 'polypeptide(L)'
;MTYKSQQNRIAFAGQISKAGESLARATGEQNVGTTPVVAGRFVALAAAGIKELSAVTDVLAGVVVRSPVQDSYSPDEYLSVGKIGHGDGIWVELEGAAARGDKVHVRAVAQAGKPAGKVLAAEVTDKTVPTDLYIINVAAGLAEIGRL
;
A
#
# COMPACT_ATOMS: atom_id res chain seq x y z
N MET A 1 31.25 -10.29 4.07
CA MET A 1 30.08 -11.18 3.88
C MET A 1 29.18 -10.53 2.85
N THR A 2 29.42 -10.81 1.58
CA THR A 2 28.73 -10.16 0.45
C THR A 2 27.38 -10.84 0.28
N TYR A 3 26.30 -10.16 0.68
CA TYR A 3 24.96 -10.65 0.42
C TYR A 3 24.79 -10.80 -1.09
N LYS A 4 24.53 -12.04 -1.53
CA LYS A 4 24.25 -12.37 -2.92
C LYS A 4 23.24 -11.38 -3.45
N SER A 5 23.65 -10.59 -4.45
CA SER A 5 22.75 -9.89 -5.37
C SER A 5 21.99 -10.96 -6.17
N GLN A 6 21.06 -11.65 -5.52
CA GLN A 6 20.03 -12.32 -6.27
C GLN A 6 19.32 -11.23 -7.04
N GLN A 7 19.29 -11.37 -8.37
CA GLN A 7 18.33 -10.68 -9.21
C GLN A 7 16.96 -10.94 -8.61
N ASN A 8 16.54 -10.05 -7.72
CA ASN A 8 15.22 -10.03 -7.16
C ASN A 8 14.32 -9.90 -8.39
N ARG A 9 13.51 -10.91 -8.70
CA ARG A 9 12.43 -10.74 -9.68
C ARG A 9 11.73 -9.45 -9.27
N ILE A 10 11.79 -8.43 -10.14
CA ILE A 10 11.52 -7.03 -9.77
C ILE A 10 10.23 -7.01 -8.96
N ALA A 11 10.34 -6.66 -7.68
CA ALA A 11 9.17 -6.52 -6.84
C ALA A 11 8.22 -5.54 -7.51
N PHE A 12 6.93 -5.82 -7.49
CA PHE A 12 5.92 -4.96 -8.09
C PHE A 12 4.95 -4.43 -7.05
N ALA A 13 4.38 -3.26 -7.33
CA ALA A 13 3.38 -2.63 -6.49
C ALA A 13 2.19 -3.57 -6.27
N GLY A 14 1.77 -3.75 -5.02
CA GLY A 14 0.68 -4.64 -4.63
C GLY A 14 1.08 -6.11 -4.52
N GLN A 15 2.37 -6.44 -4.51
CA GLN A 15 2.85 -7.81 -4.27
C GLN A 15 2.93 -8.11 -2.77
N ILE A 16 2.19 -9.11 -2.31
CA ILE A 16 2.38 -9.68 -0.96
C ILE A 16 3.75 -10.36 -0.93
N SER A 17 4.67 -9.88 -0.08
CA SER A 17 6.02 -10.42 0.07
C SER A 17 6.10 -11.51 1.13
N LYS A 18 5.28 -11.39 2.19
CA LYS A 18 5.24 -12.31 3.34
C LYS A 18 3.80 -12.40 3.85
N ALA A 19 3.39 -13.61 4.18
CA ALA A 19 2.16 -13.86 4.91
C ALA A 19 2.52 -14.45 6.28
N GLY A 20 2.15 -13.76 7.34
CA GLY A 20 2.12 -14.28 8.70
C GLY A 20 1.02 -15.32 8.88
N GLU A 21 0.84 -15.79 10.10
CA GLU A 21 0.11 -17.05 10.41
C GLU A 21 -1.41 -17.04 10.23
N SER A 22 -2.02 -15.94 9.77
CA SER A 22 -3.48 -15.88 9.62
C SER A 22 -3.96 -16.25 8.21
N LEU A 23 -5.12 -16.90 8.18
CA LEU A 23 -5.65 -17.62 7.02
C LEU A 23 -6.14 -16.70 5.89
N ALA A 24 -6.44 -15.43 6.18
CA ALA A 24 -6.90 -14.46 5.18
C ALA A 24 -6.03 -13.20 5.22
N ARG A 25 -5.43 -12.87 4.07
CA ARG A 25 -4.52 -11.72 3.90
C ARG A 25 -5.04 -10.65 2.96
N ALA A 26 -6.05 -10.99 2.16
CA ALA A 26 -6.76 -10.04 1.34
C ALA A 26 -8.25 -10.36 1.39
N THR A 27 -9.06 -9.31 1.33
CA THR A 27 -10.52 -9.39 1.18
C THR A 27 -10.90 -8.88 -0.20
N GLY A 28 -11.93 -9.49 -0.80
CA GLY A 28 -12.53 -8.95 -2.02
C GLY A 28 -13.39 -7.75 -1.67
N GLU A 29 -13.08 -6.59 -2.24
CA GLU A 29 -13.77 -5.34 -2.00
C GLU A 29 -14.19 -4.72 -3.33
N GLN A 30 -15.37 -4.11 -3.38
CA GLN A 30 -15.80 -3.31 -4.53
C GLN A 30 -15.23 -1.89 -4.43
N ASN A 31 -14.71 -1.36 -5.52
CA ASN A 31 -14.40 0.07 -5.63
C ASN A 31 -15.71 0.86 -5.80
N VAL A 32 -16.23 1.40 -4.71
CA VAL A 32 -17.44 2.24 -4.72
C VAL A 32 -17.11 3.73 -4.89
N GLY A 33 -15.84 4.06 -5.12
CA GLY A 33 -15.39 5.41 -5.44
C GLY A 33 -15.69 5.81 -6.89
N THR A 34 -15.36 7.06 -7.23
CA THR A 34 -15.54 7.60 -8.59
C THR A 34 -14.26 7.54 -9.42
N THR A 35 -13.14 7.13 -8.83
CA THR A 35 -11.83 7.06 -9.47
C THR A 35 -11.28 5.63 -9.47
N PRO A 36 -10.48 5.26 -10.48
CA PRO A 36 -9.77 3.99 -10.46
C PRO A 36 -8.76 3.92 -9.32
N VAL A 37 -8.64 2.75 -8.69
CA VAL A 37 -7.62 2.47 -7.66
C VAL A 37 -6.50 1.62 -8.24
N VAL A 38 -5.27 1.86 -7.81
CA VAL A 38 -4.06 1.27 -8.40
C VAL A 38 -3.35 0.37 -7.38
N ALA A 39 -2.81 -0.74 -7.86
CA ALA A 39 -2.06 -1.70 -7.07
C ALA A 39 -0.87 -1.07 -6.33
N GLY A 40 -0.65 -1.52 -5.10
CA GLY A 40 0.39 -0.99 -4.21
C GLY A 40 0.10 0.39 -3.64
N ARG A 41 -1.11 0.92 -3.81
CA ARG A 41 -1.59 2.10 -3.08
C ARG A 41 -2.57 1.69 -1.99
N PHE A 42 -2.56 2.46 -0.91
CA PHE A 42 -3.58 2.38 0.12
C PHE A 42 -4.92 2.93 -0.37
N VAL A 43 -5.99 2.34 0.15
CA VAL A 43 -7.37 2.76 -0.08
C VAL A 43 -8.10 2.96 1.24
N ALA A 44 -9.14 3.78 1.21
CA ALA A 44 -10.00 4.07 2.34
C ALA A 44 -11.16 3.09 2.41
N LEU A 45 -11.63 2.80 3.63
CA LEU A 45 -12.89 2.11 3.85
C LEU A 45 -14.06 3.06 3.51
N ALA A 46 -15.04 2.54 2.78
CA ALA A 46 -16.30 3.20 2.50
C ALA A 46 -17.46 2.37 3.08
N ALA A 47 -18.68 2.91 3.05
CA ALA A 47 -19.85 2.26 3.64
C ALA A 47 -20.15 0.87 3.03
N ALA A 48 -19.86 0.67 1.73
CA ALA A 48 -20.17 -0.55 0.99
C ALA A 48 -18.97 -1.10 0.20
N GLY A 49 -17.74 -0.83 0.64
CA GLY A 49 -16.53 -1.29 -0.05
C GLY A 49 -15.35 -0.38 0.24
N ILE A 50 -14.58 -0.06 -0.80
CA ILE A 50 -13.42 0.84 -0.71
C ILE A 50 -13.53 2.02 -1.67
N LYS A 51 -12.74 3.06 -1.39
CA LYS A 51 -12.55 4.21 -2.27
C LYS A 51 -11.11 4.69 -2.22
N GLU A 52 -10.73 5.55 -3.16
CA GLU A 52 -9.48 6.31 -3.07
C GLU A 52 -9.46 7.17 -1.79
N LEU A 53 -8.27 7.32 -1.21
CA LEU A 53 -8.05 8.23 -0.10
C LEU A 53 -8.25 9.69 -0.55
N SER A 54 -8.90 10.47 0.31
CA SER A 54 -9.30 11.85 0.03
C SER A 54 -9.10 12.80 1.22
N ALA A 55 -9.01 12.28 2.43
CA ALA A 55 -8.89 13.06 3.66
C ALA A 55 -8.05 12.34 4.71
N VAL A 56 -7.36 13.08 5.59
CA VAL A 56 -6.61 12.50 6.72
C VAL A 56 -7.48 11.81 7.77
N THR A 57 -8.80 12.02 7.71
CA THR A 57 -9.78 11.34 8.55
C THR A 57 -10.27 10.02 7.95
N ASP A 58 -9.87 9.69 6.70
CA ASP A 58 -10.23 8.43 6.07
C ASP A 58 -9.60 7.25 6.85
N VAL A 59 -10.39 6.21 7.06
CA VAL A 59 -9.92 4.95 7.67
C VAL A 59 -9.25 4.10 6.61
N LEU A 60 -7.98 3.73 6.82
CA LEU A 60 -7.25 2.86 5.90
C LEU A 60 -7.88 1.46 5.87
N ALA A 61 -8.38 1.04 4.70
CA ALA A 61 -8.88 -0.32 4.51
C ALA A 61 -7.74 -1.32 4.27
N GLY A 62 -6.65 -0.89 3.64
CA GLY A 62 -5.53 -1.73 3.28
C GLY A 62 -4.88 -1.28 1.97
N VAL A 63 -4.13 -2.19 1.34
CA VAL A 63 -3.39 -1.92 0.10
C VAL A 63 -4.01 -2.71 -1.05
N VAL A 64 -4.19 -2.08 -2.20
CA VAL A 64 -4.65 -2.78 -3.41
C VAL A 64 -3.61 -3.81 -3.85
N VAL A 65 -4.02 -5.07 -3.93
CA VAL A 65 -3.19 -6.18 -4.39
C VAL A 65 -3.24 -6.25 -5.91
N ARG A 66 -2.08 -6.45 -6.54
CA ARG A 66 -2.01 -6.63 -7.99
C ARG A 66 -2.54 -8.01 -8.38
N SER A 67 -3.34 -8.08 -9.43
CA SER A 67 -3.72 -9.34 -10.06
C SER A 67 -2.74 -9.72 -11.18
N PRO A 68 -2.74 -10.96 -11.67
CA PRO A 68 -1.90 -11.33 -12.81
C PRO A 68 -2.18 -10.57 -14.11
N VAL A 69 -3.38 -10.00 -14.26
CA VAL A 69 -3.87 -9.43 -15.54
C VAL A 69 -4.03 -7.92 -15.53
N GLN A 70 -4.09 -7.29 -14.36
CA GLN A 70 -4.27 -5.85 -14.21
C GLN A 70 -3.74 -5.32 -12.88
N ASP A 71 -3.39 -4.04 -12.88
CA ASP A 71 -2.87 -3.28 -11.75
C ASP A 71 -3.66 -2.00 -11.46
N SER A 72 -4.73 -1.73 -12.21
CA SER A 72 -5.68 -0.65 -11.98
C SER A 72 -7.09 -1.20 -12.05
N TYR A 73 -7.96 -0.75 -11.15
CA TYR A 73 -9.32 -1.24 -10.99
C TYR A 73 -10.30 -0.07 -11.05
N SER A 74 -11.28 -0.17 -11.96
CA SER A 74 -12.23 0.91 -12.22
C SER A 74 -13.29 1.03 -11.11
N PRO A 75 -14.08 2.11 -11.08
CA PRO A 75 -15.32 2.14 -10.30
C PRO A 75 -16.19 0.91 -10.57
N ASP A 76 -16.88 0.45 -9.53
CA ASP A 76 -17.74 -0.75 -9.48
C ASP A 76 -17.05 -2.10 -9.68
N GLU A 77 -15.72 -2.12 -9.84
CA GLU A 77 -14.95 -3.35 -9.98
C GLU A 77 -14.60 -3.97 -8.62
N TYR A 78 -14.56 -5.30 -8.56
CA TYR A 78 -14.08 -6.04 -7.40
C TYR A 78 -12.57 -6.30 -7.49
N LEU A 79 -11.88 -6.08 -6.38
CA LEU A 79 -10.44 -6.22 -6.27
C LEU A 79 -10.04 -6.79 -4.91
N SER A 80 -8.81 -7.28 -4.82
CA SER A 80 -8.23 -7.76 -3.57
C SER A 80 -7.58 -6.62 -2.80
N VAL A 81 -8.00 -6.41 -1.56
CA VAL A 81 -7.38 -5.45 -0.64
C VAL A 81 -6.61 -6.20 0.46
N GLY A 82 -5.29 -6.08 0.40
CA GLY A 82 -4.36 -6.69 1.34
C GLY A 82 -4.40 -6.02 2.71
N LYS A 83 -4.57 -6.83 3.76
CA LYS A 83 -4.50 -6.41 5.16
C LYS A 83 -3.10 -6.74 5.69
N ILE A 84 -2.53 -5.82 6.47
CA ILE A 84 -1.16 -5.95 6.98
C ILE A 84 -1.24 -6.19 8.50
N GLY A 85 -1.24 -7.46 8.87
CA GLY A 85 -1.09 -7.93 10.25
C GLY A 85 0.37 -8.10 10.64
N HIS A 86 0.59 -8.58 11.87
CA HIS A 86 1.93 -8.88 12.37
C HIS A 86 2.59 -9.98 11.54
N GLY A 87 3.84 -9.77 11.14
CA GLY A 87 4.60 -10.68 10.28
C GLY A 87 4.26 -10.62 8.79
N ASP A 88 3.28 -9.79 8.40
CA ASP A 88 2.93 -9.60 6.99
C ASP A 88 3.85 -8.61 6.30
N GLY A 89 3.99 -8.76 4.98
CA GLY A 89 4.75 -7.87 4.14
C GLY A 89 4.07 -7.64 2.80
N ILE A 90 4.05 -6.40 2.34
CA ILE A 90 3.53 -6.02 1.01
C ILE A 90 4.38 -4.92 0.39
N TRP A 91 4.60 -4.99 -0.92
CA TRP A 91 5.28 -3.95 -1.69
C TRP A 91 4.28 -2.86 -2.11
N VAL A 92 4.61 -1.62 -1.78
CA VAL A 92 3.78 -0.43 -2.02
C VAL A 92 4.55 0.64 -2.79
N GLU A 93 3.83 1.54 -3.45
CA GLU A 93 4.43 2.71 -4.09
C GLU A 93 5.01 3.67 -3.05
N LEU A 94 6.31 3.93 -3.14
CA LEU A 94 7.03 4.84 -2.25
C LEU A 94 7.11 6.24 -2.86
N GLU A 95 6.85 7.25 -2.05
CA GLU A 95 7.15 8.64 -2.32
C GLU A 95 8.42 9.06 -1.56
N GLY A 96 9.38 9.61 -2.31
CA GLY A 96 10.61 10.13 -1.74
C GLY A 96 11.58 9.05 -1.28
N ALA A 97 12.51 9.42 -0.41
CA ALA A 97 13.48 8.51 0.16
C ALA A 97 12.95 7.88 1.45
N ALA A 98 13.32 6.63 1.68
CA ALA A 98 13.07 5.88 2.91
C ALA A 98 14.19 4.87 3.13
N ALA A 99 14.33 4.43 4.36
CA ALA A 99 15.24 3.39 4.80
C ALA A 99 14.50 2.35 5.65
N ARG A 100 15.09 1.16 5.75
CA ARG A 100 14.58 0.10 6.64
C ARG A 100 14.51 0.61 8.08
N GLY A 101 13.38 0.38 8.74
CA GLY A 101 13.10 0.82 10.10
C GLY A 101 12.34 2.15 10.18
N ASP A 102 12.22 2.90 9.08
CA ASP A 102 11.41 4.13 9.06
C ASP A 102 9.94 3.81 9.30
N LYS A 103 9.26 4.74 10.00
CA LYS A 103 7.82 4.67 10.21
C LYS A 103 7.07 5.06 8.93
N VAL A 104 6.04 4.29 8.60
CA VAL A 104 5.23 4.53 7.41
C VAL A 104 4.13 5.55 7.70
N HIS A 105 4.08 6.57 6.85
CA HIS A 105 2.95 7.48 6.70
C HIS A 105 2.30 7.23 5.34
N VAL A 106 0.98 7.33 5.27
CA VAL A 106 0.22 7.14 4.02
C VAL A 106 -0.28 8.49 3.54
N ARG A 107 -0.03 8.85 2.28
CA ARG A 107 -0.61 10.06 1.68
C ARG A 107 -2.11 9.90 1.53
N ALA A 108 -2.87 10.62 2.35
CA ALA A 108 -4.32 10.58 2.30
C ALA A 108 -4.92 11.62 1.34
N VAL A 109 -4.21 12.71 1.08
CA VAL A 109 -4.66 13.77 0.17
C VAL A 109 -3.66 13.92 -0.98
N ALA A 110 -4.15 13.78 -2.20
CA ALA A 110 -3.34 13.92 -3.41
C ALA A 110 -2.74 15.33 -3.53
N GLN A 111 -1.58 15.40 -4.19
CA GLN A 111 -0.90 16.62 -4.59
C GLN A 111 -0.33 16.40 -6.01
N ALA A 112 -0.05 17.46 -6.76
CA ALA A 112 0.52 17.36 -8.10
C ALA A 112 1.74 16.41 -8.13
N GLY A 113 1.66 15.34 -8.94
CA GLY A 113 2.69 14.29 -9.06
C GLY A 113 2.77 13.30 -7.90
N LYS A 114 1.90 13.42 -6.89
CA LYS A 114 1.88 12.65 -5.65
C LYS A 114 0.45 12.15 -5.37
N PRO A 115 0.02 11.07 -6.05
CA PRO A 115 -1.33 10.53 -5.88
C PRO A 115 -1.54 10.01 -4.45
N ALA A 116 -2.80 9.96 -4.02
CA ALA A 116 -3.16 9.42 -2.72
C ALA A 116 -2.86 7.91 -2.65
N GLY A 117 -2.67 7.40 -1.43
CA GLY A 117 -2.36 6.01 -1.14
C GLY A 117 -0.89 5.60 -1.26
N LYS A 118 0.01 6.50 -1.70
CA LYS A 118 1.46 6.26 -1.61
C LYS A 118 1.96 6.29 -0.17
N VAL A 119 3.06 5.60 0.10
CA VAL A 119 3.74 5.66 1.41
C VAL A 119 4.92 6.62 1.39
N LEU A 120 5.24 7.19 2.55
CA LEU A 120 6.39 8.05 2.77
C LEU A 120 6.91 7.89 4.22
N ALA A 121 8.21 8.09 4.40
CA ALA A 121 8.86 7.98 5.71
C ALA A 121 8.62 9.21 6.62
N ALA A 122 8.34 10.37 6.02
CA ALA A 122 8.08 11.61 6.74
C ALA A 122 6.58 11.94 6.77
N GLU A 123 6.11 12.41 7.91
CA GLU A 123 4.78 12.99 8.03
C GLU A 123 4.68 14.28 7.21
N VAL A 124 3.53 14.50 6.56
CA VAL A 124 3.18 15.79 5.96
C VAL A 124 1.85 16.22 6.55
N THR A 125 1.89 17.27 7.37
CA THR A 125 0.73 17.84 8.06
C THR A 125 -0.44 18.03 7.10
N ASP A 126 -1.63 17.62 7.54
CA ASP A 126 -2.90 17.67 6.80
C ASP A 126 -2.94 16.88 5.48
N LYS A 127 -1.91 16.06 5.20
CA LYS A 127 -1.82 15.26 3.97
C LYS A 127 -1.57 13.78 4.22
N THR A 128 -1.10 13.40 5.40
CA THR A 128 -0.75 12.00 5.71
C THR A 128 -1.52 11.44 6.89
N VAL A 129 -1.81 10.15 6.83
CA VAL A 129 -2.30 9.33 7.94
C VAL A 129 -1.11 8.56 8.53
N PRO A 130 -0.81 8.69 9.83
CA PRO A 130 0.22 7.88 10.48
C PRO A 130 -0.24 6.42 10.58
N THR A 131 0.71 5.49 10.53
CA THR A 131 0.43 4.06 10.68
C THR A 131 1.40 3.41 11.67
N ASP A 132 1.06 2.21 12.15
CA ASP A 132 1.95 1.38 12.95
C ASP A 132 2.76 0.40 12.08
N LEU A 133 3.05 0.80 10.84
CA LEU A 133 3.81 0.02 9.88
C LEU A 133 5.22 0.58 9.73
N TYR A 134 6.14 -0.28 9.34
CA TYR A 134 7.54 0.04 9.16
C TYR A 134 8.02 -0.39 7.79
N ILE A 135 8.98 0.36 7.25
CA ILE A 135 9.70 0.01 6.03
C ILE A 135 10.64 -1.16 6.34
N ILE A 136 10.52 -2.24 5.57
CA ILE A 136 11.35 -3.45 5.69
C ILE A 136 12.46 -3.46 4.64
N ASN A 137 12.13 -3.10 3.39
CA ASN A 137 13.06 -3.00 2.28
C ASN A 137 12.63 -1.87 1.33
N VAL A 138 13.56 -1.36 0.53
CA VAL A 138 13.30 -0.32 -0.49
C VAL A 138 13.96 -0.75 -1.80
N ALA A 139 13.22 -0.65 -2.92
CA ALA A 139 13.71 -0.99 -4.24
C ALA A 139 12.93 -0.24 -5.33
N ALA A 140 13.63 0.45 -6.23
CA ALA A 140 13.07 1.02 -7.46
C ALA A 140 11.75 1.82 -7.28
N GLY A 141 11.68 2.74 -6.31
CA GLY A 141 10.48 3.53 -6.05
C GLY A 141 9.36 2.77 -5.34
N LEU A 142 9.65 1.58 -4.82
CA LEU A 142 8.77 0.79 -3.97
C LEU A 142 9.39 0.62 -2.58
N ALA A 143 8.52 0.38 -1.61
CA ALA A 143 8.90 -0.08 -0.29
C ALA A 143 8.15 -1.36 0.06
N GLU A 144 8.85 -2.33 0.62
CA GLU A 144 8.21 -3.41 1.37
C GLU A 144 7.86 -2.85 2.74
N ILE A 145 6.58 -2.87 3.10
CA ILE A 145 6.10 -2.46 4.42
C ILE A 145 5.58 -3.66 5.18
N GLY A 146 5.67 -3.62 6.51
CA GLY A 146 5.15 -4.66 7.39
C GLY A 146 4.90 -4.16 8.80
N ARG A 147 4.28 -5.00 9.61
CA ARG A 147 4.10 -4.77 11.05
C ARG A 147 5.05 -5.70 11.82
N LEU A 148 5.91 -5.06 12.63
CA LEU A 148 6.93 -5.72 13.45
C LEU A 148 6.41 -6.06 14.85
#